data_AF-A0A8J6LPI6-F1
#
_entry.id   AF-A0A8J6LPI6-F1
#
_cell.length_a   1.000
_cell.length_b   1.000
_cell.length_c   1.000
_cell.angle_alpha   90.00
_cell.angle_beta   90.00
_cell.angle_gamma   90.00
#
_symmetry.space_group_name_H-M   'P 1'
#
loop_
_entity.id
_entity.type
_entity.pdbx_description
1 polymer ?
#
loop_
_entity_poly.entity_id
_entity_poly.type
_entity_poly.pdbx_seq_one_letter_code
_entity_poly.pdbx_strand_id
1 'polypeptide(L)' 'MPDLTRARSSVRTAVVWEALRPALDDLLSGKTAAGRTELDVLDIGGGTGGFAVPLAQAGHRVTVLDPS' A
#
# COMPACT_ATOMS: atom_id res chain seq x y z
N MET A 1 -25.63 -1.22 14.45
CA MET A 1 -24.59 -0.28 14.96
C MET A 1 -23.37 -0.42 14.07
N PRO A 2 -22.89 0.64 13.41
CA PRO A 2 -21.67 0.54 12.62
C PRO A 2 -20.49 0.19 13.53
N ASP A 3 -19.63 -0.71 13.06
CA ASP A 3 -18.41 -1.07 13.77
C ASP A 3 -17.41 0.10 13.71
N LEU A 4 -17.32 0.82 14.84
CA LEU A 4 -16.45 1.99 14.99
C LEU A 4 -14.97 1.65 14.85
N THR A 5 -14.57 0.42 15.19
CA THR A 5 -13.17 -0.03 15.05
C THR A 5 -12.80 -0.15 13.58
N ARG A 6 -13.68 -0.77 12.78
CA ARG A 6 -13.49 -0.88 11.32
C ARG A 6 -13.50 0.49 10.64
N ALA A 7 -14.40 1.39 11.04
CA ALA A 7 -14.45 2.75 10.51
C ALA A 7 -13.14 3.52 10.79
N ARG A 8 -12.60 3.43 12.01
CA ARG A 8 -11.32 4.06 12.38
C ARG A 8 -10.14 3.51 11.58
N SER A 9 -10.10 2.18 11.39
CA SER A 9 -9.08 1.54 10.56
C SER A 9 -9.15 2.03 9.10
N SER A 10 -10.36 2.17 8.56
CA SER A 10 -10.57 2.72 7.21
C SER A 10 -10.06 4.15 7.06
N VAL A 11 -10.33 5.02 8.05
CA VAL A 11 -9.84 6.41 8.04
C VAL A 11 -8.32 6.45 8.11
N ARG A 12 -7.70 5.67 9.00
CA ARG A 12 -6.24 5.59 9.10
C ARG A 12 -5.62 5.15 7.78
N THR A 13 -6.18 4.12 7.15
CA THR A 13 -5.71 3.63 5.85
C THR A 13 -5.83 4.71 4.77
N ALA A 14 -6.93 5.47 4.74
CA ALA A 14 -7.12 6.55 3.78
C ALA A 14 -6.05 7.66 3.93
N VAL A 15 -5.75 8.09 5.15
CA VAL A 15 -4.73 9.12 5.41
C VAL A 15 -3.34 8.63 5.01
N VAL A 16 -2.99 7.37 5.31
CA VAL A 16 -1.71 6.79 4.88
C VAL A 16 -1.63 6.73 3.35
N TRP A 17 -2.73 6.43 2.67
CA TRP A 17 -2.79 6.43 1.21
C TRP A 17 -2.51 7.80 0.58
N GLU A 18 -2.95 8.89 1.22
CA GLU A 18 -2.66 10.26 0.76
C GLU A 18 -1.16 10.55 0.78
N ALA A 19 -0.43 10.06 1.78
CA ALA A 19 1.02 10.20 1.86
C ALA A 19 1.78 9.19 0.99
N LEU A 20 1.26 7.97 0.84
CA LEU A 20 1.93 6.88 0.14
C LEU A 20 1.96 7.09 -1.37
N ARG A 21 0.87 7.57 -1.98
CA ARG A 21 0.79 7.72 -3.46
C ARG A 21 1.90 8.60 -4.04
N PRO A 22 2.13 9.84 -3.54
CA PRO A 22 3.22 10.67 -4.06
C PRO A 22 4.59 9.99 -3.93
N ALA A 23 4.83 9.26 -2.83
CA ALA A 23 6.08 8.56 -2.63
C ALA A 23 6.29 7.40 -3.64
N LEU A 24 5.22 6.68 -4.01
CA LEU A 24 5.30 5.64 -5.04
C LEU A 24 5.58 6.26 -6.43
N ASP A 25 4.93 7.38 -6.75
CA ASP A 25 5.13 8.09 -8.01
C ASP A 25 6.57 8.62 -8.12
N ASP A 26 7.12 9.17 -7.04
CA ASP A 26 8.51 9.64 -6.98
C ASP A 26 9.51 8.48 -7.18
N LEU A 27 9.22 7.30 -6.60
CA LEU A 27 10.06 6.11 -6.76
C LEU A 27 10.07 5.57 -8.19
N LEU A 28 8.92 5.65 -8.89
CA LEU A 28 8.77 5.20 -10.27
C LEU A 28 9.30 6.21 -11.29
N SER A 29 9.28 7.51 -10.97
CA SER A 29 9.74 8.58 -11.85
C SER A 29 11.21 8.98 -11.64
N GLY A 30 11.81 8.56 -10.53
CA GLY A 30 13.17 8.93 -10.14
C GLY A 30 14.26 8.41 -11.09
N LYS A 31 15.45 9.03 -11.04
CA LYS A 31 16.62 8.66 -11.88
C LYS A 31 17.05 7.20 -11.73
N THR A 32 16.79 6.58 -10.58
CA THR A 32 17.08 5.16 -10.30
C THR A 32 15.99 4.23 -10.81
N ALA A 33 14.88 4.76 -11.31
CA ALA A 33 13.80 3.94 -11.85
C ALA A 33 14.25 3.11 -13.04
N ALA A 34 15.24 3.55 -13.84
CA ALA A 34 15.83 2.76 -14.93
C ALA A 34 14.79 2.08 -15.87
N GLY A 35 13.62 2.70 -16.06
CA GLY A 35 12.51 2.15 -16.85
C GLY A 35 11.61 1.15 -16.13
N ARG A 36 11.73 1.00 -14.80
CA ARG A 36 10.83 0.17 -13.98
C ARG A 36 9.40 0.69 -14.05
N THR A 37 8.47 -0.23 -14.27
CA THR A 37 7.02 0.02 -14.26
C THR A 37 6.32 -0.54 -13.02
N GLU A 38 7.05 -1.27 -12.17
CA GLU A 38 6.56 -1.87 -10.94
C GLU A 38 7.56 -1.69 -9.79
N LEU A 39 7.05 -1.83 -8.56
CA LEU A 39 7.82 -1.80 -7.33
C LEU A 39 7.70 -3.15 -6.62
N ASP A 40 8.77 -3.56 -5.94
CA ASP A 40 8.74 -4.66 -4.98
C ASP A 40 8.37 -4.10 -3.60
N VAL A 41 7.19 -4.49 -3.09
CA VAL A 41 6.62 -3.99 -1.84
C VAL A 41 6.55 -5.11 -0.81
N LEU A 42 7.02 -4.84 0.41
CA LEU A 42 6.80 -5.68 1.58
C LEU A 42 5.76 -5.01 2.50
N ASP A 43 4.57 -5.60 2.60
CA ASP A 43 3.51 -5.17 3.52
C ASP A 43 3.59 -5.98 4.83
N ILE A 44 3.92 -5.30 5.94
CA ILE A 44 4.08 -5.93 7.25
C ILE A 44 2.81 -5.66 8.08
N GLY A 45 2.15 -6.74 8.51
CA GLY A 45 0.87 -6.65 9.21
C GLY A 45 -0.28 -6.27 8.27
N GLY A 46 -0.25 -6.79 7.04
CA GLY A 46 -1.21 -6.45 5.99
C GLY A 46 -2.67 -6.73 6.34
N GLY A 47 -2.92 -7.64 7.29
CA GLY A 47 -4.25 -8.00 7.78
C GLY A 47 -5.19 -8.36 6.64
N THR A 48 -6.23 -7.54 6.44
CA THR A 48 -7.21 -7.75 5.37
C THR A 48 -6.78 -7.23 3.99
N GLY A 49 -5.54 -6.73 3.85
CA GLY A 49 -4.97 -6.30 2.58
C GLY A 49 -5.33 -4.87 2.16
N GLY A 50 -5.56 -3.97 3.12
CA GLY A 50 -5.94 -2.57 2.85
C GLY A 50 -4.91 -1.76 2.03
N PHE A 51 -3.64 -2.19 2.04
CA PHE A 51 -2.58 -1.68 1.16
C PHE A 51 -2.16 -2.73 0.12
N ALA A 52 -1.90 -3.97 0.55
CA ALA A 52 -1.43 -5.02 -0.34
C ALA A 52 -2.31 -5.23 -1.59
N VAL A 53 -3.64 -5.27 -1.44
CA VAL A 53 -4.53 -5.58 -2.58
C VAL A 53 -4.53 -4.44 -3.61
N PRO A 54 -4.78 -3.17 -3.24
CA PRO A 54 -4.72 -2.08 -4.24
C PRO A 54 -3.34 -1.93 -4.88
N LEU A 55 -2.24 -2.14 -4.14
CA LEU A 55 -0.89 -2.08 -4.70
C LEU A 55 -0.63 -3.19 -5.72
N ALA A 56 -1.07 -4.42 -5.43
CA ALA A 56 -0.99 -5.53 -6.39
C ALA A 56 -1.85 -5.27 -7.64
N GLN A 57 -3.04 -4.68 -7.47
CA GLN A 57 -3.90 -4.27 -8.59
C GLN A 57 -3.29 -3.15 -9.43
N ALA A 58 -2.49 -2.27 -8.83
CA ALA A 58 -1.72 -1.26 -9.54
C ALA A 58 -0.51 -1.85 -10.30
N GLY A 59 -0.29 -3.16 -10.23
CA GLY A 59 0.77 -3.86 -10.95
C GLY A 59 2.08 -4.00 -10.17
N HIS A 60 2.10 -3.66 -8.87
CA HIS A 60 3.29 -3.86 -8.04
C HIS A 60 3.39 -5.31 -7.56
N ARG A 61 4.63 -5.78 -7.36
CA ARG A 61 4.88 -7.07 -6.72
C ARG A 61 4.79 -6.89 -5.21
N VAL A 62 3.78 -7.48 -4.59
CA VAL A 62 3.57 -7.36 -3.15
C VAL A 62 3.84 -8.69 -2.45
N THR A 63 4.72 -8.65 -1.43
CA THR A 63 4.89 -9.71 -0.44
C THR A 63 4.25 -9.26 0.86
N VAL A 64 3.41 -10.10 1.46
CA VAL A 64 2.76 -9.81 2.74
C VAL A 64 3.38 -10.68 3.82
N LEU A 65 3.76 -10.07 4.94
CA LEU A 65 4.17 -10.76 6.15
C LEU A 65 3.17 -10.44 7.26
N ASP A 66 2.40 -11.44 7.67
CA ASP A 66 1.43 -11.33 8.76
C ASP A 66 1.54 -12.55 9.68
N PRO A 67 1.83 -12.38 10.99
CA PRO A 67 1.97 -13.47 11.94
C PRO A 67 0.64 -13.94 12.56
N SER A 68 -0.49 -13.37 12.18
CA SER A 68 -1.81 -13.69 12.73
C SER A 68 -2.47 -14.96 12.17
#